data_AF-A0A5B8TGS7-F1
#
_entry.id   AF-A0A5B8TGS7-F1
#
_cell.length_a   1.000
_cell.length_b   1.000
_cell.length_c   1.000
_cell.angle_alpha   90.00
_cell.angle_beta   90.00
_cell.angle_gamma   90.00
#
_symmetry.space_group_name_H-M   'P 1'
#
loop_
_entity.id
_entity.type
_entity.pdbx_description
1 polymer ?
#
loop_
_entity_poly.entity_id
_entity_poly.type
_entity_poly.pdbx_seq_one_letter_code
_entity_poly.pdbx_strand_id
1 'polypeptide(L)'
;MNNNKISDATYTTLQAKYGKYGSWALWQRPAAGQKLHAVDCGIDSFAPQLADAAFRQTHLTSVGVALALNWSDRGPCSDDDWANFHDITAHSQDYKAAKMLLDTPFEGSYMTDAIKNFPETKARLH
;
A
#
# COMPACT_ATOMS: atom_id res chain seq x y z
N MET A 1 25.27 5.19 0.04
CA MET A 1 24.24 4.40 0.75
C MET A 1 23.02 5.30 0.84
N ASN A 2 21.87 4.90 0.29
CA ASN A 2 20.67 5.73 0.28
C ASN A 2 20.07 5.78 1.69
N ASN A 3 20.16 6.93 2.37
CA ASN A 3 19.62 7.22 3.71
C ASN A 3 18.07 7.35 3.74
N ASN A 4 17.40 6.67 2.82
CA ASN A 4 16.00 6.92 2.48
C ASN A 4 15.04 5.96 3.20
N LYS A 5 15.52 5.23 4.20
CA LYS A 5 14.75 4.18 4.88
C LYS A 5 14.00 4.74 6.08
N ILE A 6 12.83 4.16 6.36
CA ILE A 6 12.00 4.62 7.47
C ILE A 6 12.67 4.29 8.81
N SER A 7 12.57 5.19 9.79
CA SER A 7 12.90 4.88 11.18
C SER A 7 11.71 4.19 11.87
N ASP A 8 11.96 3.38 12.89
CA ASP A 8 10.86 2.78 13.68
C ASP A 8 9.94 3.84 14.28
N ALA A 9 10.49 4.94 14.78
CA ALA A 9 9.70 6.05 15.31
C ALA A 9 8.77 6.67 14.24
N THR A 10 9.28 6.84 13.01
CA THR A 10 8.48 7.31 11.88
C THR A 10 7.40 6.31 11.52
N TYR A 11 7.72 5.01 11.45
CA TYR A 11 6.75 3.96 11.15
C TYR A 11 5.61 3.93 12.17
N THR A 12 5.92 3.89 13.48
CA THR A 12 4.91 3.88 14.55
C THR A 12 4.06 5.15 14.52
N THR A 13 4.67 6.31 14.25
CA THR A 13 3.94 7.58 14.13
C THR A 13 2.97 7.57 12.94
N LEU A 14 3.42 7.07 11.78
CA LEU A 14 2.57 6.95 10.60
C LEU A 14 1.46 5.92 10.81
N GLN A 15 1.74 4.80 11.49
CA GLN A 15 0.76 3.76 11.78
C GLN A 15 -0.36 4.29 12.65
N ALA A 16 -0.01 4.90 13.79
CA ALA A 16 -0.99 5.45 14.72
C ALA A 16 -1.89 6.54 14.11
N LYS A 17 -1.38 7.31 13.12
CA LYS A 17 -2.11 8.42 12.51
C LYS A 17 -2.85 8.04 11.23
N TYR A 18 -2.25 7.17 10.43
CA TYR A 18 -2.61 6.93 9.03
C TYR A 18 -2.68 5.45 8.64
N GLY A 19 -2.46 4.53 9.57
CA GLY A 19 -2.54 3.09 9.40
C GLY A 19 -3.82 2.66 8.69
N LYS A 20 -4.96 3.00 9.27
CA LYS A 20 -6.30 2.82 8.69
C LYS A 20 -6.58 3.50 7.33
N TYR A 21 -5.71 4.40 6.86
CA TYR A 21 -5.96 5.20 5.66
C TYR A 21 -5.06 4.85 4.49
N GLY A 22 -4.19 3.86 4.60
CA GLY A 22 -3.30 3.56 3.50
C GLY A 22 -2.54 2.28 3.72
N SER A 23 -1.68 1.97 2.77
CA SER A 23 -0.85 0.79 2.79
C SER A 23 0.54 1.16 2.29
N TRP A 24 1.48 0.24 2.39
CA TRP A 24 2.83 0.42 1.88
C TRP A 24 2.97 -0.14 0.47
N ALA A 25 3.74 0.55 -0.39
CA ALA A 25 4.08 0.10 -1.73
C ALA A 25 5.12 -1.03 -1.66
N LEU A 26 4.68 -2.22 -1.28
CA LEU A 26 5.49 -3.43 -1.18
C LEU A 26 5.08 -4.48 -2.21
N TRP A 27 6.02 -5.37 -2.53
CA TRP A 27 5.80 -6.48 -3.46
C TRP A 27 6.78 -7.62 -3.24
N GLN A 28 6.29 -8.84 -3.44
CA GLN A 28 7.13 -10.03 -3.51
C GLN A 28 7.58 -10.19 -4.96
N ARG A 29 8.89 -10.27 -5.18
CA ARG A 29 9.42 -10.57 -6.52
C ARG A 29 9.22 -12.06 -6.78
N PRO A 30 8.38 -12.45 -7.75
CA PRO A 30 8.25 -13.86 -8.10
C PRO A 30 9.55 -14.32 -8.79
N ALA A 31 9.73 -15.63 -8.89
CA ALA A 31 10.91 -16.19 -9.53
C ALA A 31 11.01 -15.73 -11.00
N ALA A 32 12.23 -15.70 -11.55
CA ALA A 32 12.46 -15.28 -12.92
C ALA A 32 11.55 -16.04 -13.91
N GLY A 33 10.81 -15.31 -14.74
CA GLY A 33 9.87 -15.86 -15.72
C GLY A 33 8.42 -16.04 -15.23
N GLN A 34 8.14 -15.77 -13.95
CA GLN A 34 6.78 -15.77 -13.42
C GLN A 34 6.12 -14.40 -13.54
N LYS A 35 4.78 -14.40 -13.67
CA LYS A 35 3.99 -13.16 -13.69
C LYS A 35 3.73 -12.70 -12.25
N LEU A 36 3.69 -11.39 -12.06
CA LEU A 36 3.19 -10.76 -10.83
C LEU A 36 1.66 -10.83 -10.80
N HIS A 37 1.13 -11.24 -9.66
CA HIS A 37 -0.29 -11.30 -9.34
C HIS A 37 -0.65 -10.31 -8.23
N ALA A 38 -1.96 -10.06 -8.05
CA ALA A 38 -2.46 -9.14 -7.03
C ALA A 38 -1.98 -9.52 -5.61
N VAL A 39 -1.94 -10.83 -5.29
CA VAL A 39 -1.44 -11.35 -4.01
C VAL A 39 0.04 -11.08 -3.77
N ASP A 40 0.82 -10.82 -4.83
CA ASP A 40 2.24 -10.52 -4.71
C ASP A 40 2.48 -9.04 -4.38
N CYS A 41 1.43 -8.23 -4.36
CA CYS A 41 1.52 -6.78 -4.26
C CYS A 41 0.75 -6.28 -3.03
N GLY A 42 1.23 -5.19 -2.48
CA GLY A 42 0.69 -4.65 -1.24
C GLY A 42 1.29 -5.34 -0.01
N ILE A 43 0.71 -5.06 1.14
CA ILE A 43 1.35 -5.21 2.44
C ILE A 43 0.85 -6.42 3.23
N ASP A 44 -0.36 -6.92 2.94
CA ASP A 44 -0.92 -8.09 3.63
C ASP A 44 0.01 -9.31 3.53
N SER A 45 0.63 -9.51 2.36
CA SER A 45 1.62 -10.58 2.09
C SER A 45 2.93 -10.43 2.88
N PHE A 46 3.10 -9.30 3.57
CA PHE A 46 4.24 -8.98 4.44
C PHE A 46 3.85 -8.82 5.91
N ALA A 47 2.58 -8.99 6.28
CA ALA A 47 2.10 -8.74 7.63
C ALA A 47 2.95 -9.43 8.73
N PRO A 48 3.37 -10.70 8.58
CA PRO A 48 4.28 -11.33 9.55
C PRO A 48 5.65 -10.65 9.68
N GLN A 49 6.21 -10.16 8.55
CA GLN A 49 7.53 -9.57 8.48
C GLN A 49 7.55 -8.13 9.02
N LEU A 50 6.43 -7.42 8.98
CA LEU A 50 6.34 -6.03 9.44
C LEU A 50 6.54 -5.87 10.96
N ALA A 51 6.44 -6.94 11.74
CA ALA A 51 6.80 -6.92 13.15
C ALA A 51 8.30 -6.66 13.36
N ASP A 52 9.15 -7.03 12.38
CA ASP A 52 10.60 -6.87 12.43
C ASP A 52 11.05 -5.47 11.99
N ALA A 53 11.78 -4.78 12.88
CA ALA A 53 12.39 -3.49 12.61
C ALA A 53 13.39 -3.52 11.45
N ALA A 54 14.20 -4.59 11.36
CA ALA A 54 15.20 -4.72 10.31
C ALA A 54 14.52 -4.86 8.93
N PHE A 55 13.42 -5.62 8.87
CA PHE A 55 12.60 -5.72 7.66
C PHE A 55 12.04 -4.34 7.26
N ARG A 56 11.41 -3.61 8.19
CA ARG A 56 10.87 -2.27 7.93
C ARG A 56 11.95 -1.31 7.42
N GLN A 57 13.11 -1.27 8.08
CA GLN A 57 14.23 -0.41 7.71
C GLN A 57 14.89 -0.83 6.39
N THR A 58 14.73 -2.08 5.97
CA THR A 58 15.26 -2.54 4.67
C THR A 58 14.30 -2.21 3.54
N HIS A 59 12.99 -2.34 3.77
CA HIS A 59 12.01 -2.37 2.70
C HIS A 59 11.08 -1.15 2.62
N LEU A 60 10.91 -0.38 3.70
CA LEU A 60 10.04 0.80 3.73
C LEU A 60 10.82 2.11 3.60
N THR A 61 10.20 3.12 2.98
CA THR A 61 10.78 4.45 2.78
C THR A 61 9.80 5.58 3.05
N SER A 62 10.28 6.67 3.66
CA SER A 62 9.52 7.91 3.82
C SER A 62 9.89 8.98 2.78
N VAL A 63 10.55 8.62 1.68
CA VAL A 63 11.00 9.58 0.65
C VAL A 63 9.86 10.22 -0.12
N GLY A 64 8.75 9.50 -0.27
CA GLY A 64 7.59 9.98 -0.99
C GLY A 64 6.32 9.31 -0.48
N VAL A 65 5.22 10.03 -0.65
CA VAL A 65 3.87 9.52 -0.42
C VAL A 65 3.20 9.38 -1.79
N ALA A 66 2.77 8.17 -2.16
CA ALA A 66 1.98 7.96 -3.37
C ALA A 66 0.51 8.24 -3.05
N LEU A 67 -0.06 9.23 -3.73
CA LEU A 67 -1.46 9.57 -3.59
C LEU A 67 -2.24 8.88 -4.72
N ALA A 68 -2.99 7.82 -4.39
CA ALA A 68 -3.86 7.15 -5.34
C ALA A 68 -5.24 7.84 -5.30
N LEU A 69 -5.70 8.39 -6.42
CA LEU A 69 -6.84 9.34 -6.44
C LEU A 69 -8.23 8.68 -6.30
N ASN A 70 -8.36 7.53 -5.63
CA ASN A 70 -9.64 6.84 -5.61
C ASN A 70 -10.61 7.53 -4.62
N TRP A 71 -11.74 8.03 -5.14
CA TRP A 71 -12.77 8.74 -4.37
C TRP A 71 -13.96 7.85 -3.98
N SER A 72 -13.90 6.55 -4.31
CA SER A 72 -15.05 5.67 -4.21
C SER A 72 -15.04 4.79 -2.96
N ASP A 73 -16.16 4.77 -2.24
CA ASP A 73 -16.50 3.73 -1.28
C ASP A 73 -16.79 2.42 -2.03
N ARG A 74 -15.94 1.41 -1.87
CA ARG A 74 -16.01 0.13 -2.61
C ARG A 74 -16.29 -1.09 -1.74
N GLY A 75 -16.90 -0.90 -0.57
CA GLY A 75 -17.29 -1.98 0.34
C GLY A 75 -16.48 -1.97 1.64
N PRO A 76 -16.56 -3.03 2.46
CA PRO A 76 -15.89 -3.08 3.75
C PRO A 76 -14.38 -3.05 3.51
N CYS A 77 -13.78 -1.87 3.63
CA CYS A 77 -12.35 -1.76 3.81
C CYS A 77 -12.00 -2.42 5.15
N SER A 78 -10.87 -3.12 5.21
CA SER A 78 -10.38 -3.60 6.49
C SER A 78 -10.14 -2.41 7.42
N ASP A 79 -10.52 -2.56 8.69
CA ASP A 79 -10.20 -1.61 9.76
C ASP A 79 -8.77 -1.82 10.29
N ASP A 80 -8.04 -2.81 9.77
CA ASP A 80 -6.67 -3.09 10.16
C ASP A 80 -5.73 -1.99 9.66
N ASP A 81 -4.78 -1.62 10.53
CA ASP A 81 -3.71 -0.70 10.15
C ASP A 81 -2.86 -1.31 9.05
N TRP A 82 -2.58 -0.50 8.03
CA TRP A 82 -1.84 -0.95 6.85
C TRP A 82 -2.50 -2.11 6.14
N ALA A 83 -3.83 -2.21 6.11
CA ALA A 83 -4.47 -3.10 5.16
C ALA A 83 -4.14 -2.67 3.72
N ASN A 84 -4.15 -3.62 2.79
CA ASN A 84 -4.05 -3.34 1.37
C ASN A 84 -4.98 -2.20 0.90
N PHE A 85 -4.55 -1.53 -0.18
CA PHE A 85 -5.43 -0.62 -0.92
C PHE A 85 -6.75 -1.34 -1.19
N HIS A 86 -7.81 -0.60 -0.95
CA HIS A 86 -9.21 -0.98 -0.97
C HIS A 86 -9.61 -1.85 -2.16
N ASP A 87 -10.78 -2.47 -2.01
CA ASP A 87 -11.32 -3.47 -2.93
C ASP A 87 -10.45 -4.75 -3.01
N ILE A 88 -10.76 -5.71 -2.13
CA ILE A 88 -10.18 -7.07 -2.15
C ILE A 88 -10.87 -7.98 -3.16
N THR A 89 -11.77 -7.47 -4.00
CA THR A 89 -12.44 -8.29 -5.00
C THR A 89 -11.47 -8.68 -6.11
N ALA A 90 -11.77 -9.80 -6.79
CA ALA A 90 -10.99 -10.29 -7.92
C ALA A 90 -10.91 -9.30 -9.11
N HIS A 91 -11.70 -8.22 -9.10
CA HIS A 91 -11.73 -7.21 -10.14
C HIS A 91 -10.84 -6.01 -9.85
N SER A 92 -10.37 -5.84 -8.60
CA SER A 92 -9.50 -4.72 -8.23
C SER A 92 -8.17 -4.80 -8.97
N GLN A 93 -7.68 -3.62 -9.36
CA GLN A 93 -6.39 -3.45 -10.03
C GLN A 93 -5.47 -2.49 -9.28
N ASP A 94 -5.83 -2.11 -8.05
CA ASP A 94 -5.13 -1.07 -7.29
C ASP A 94 -3.70 -1.49 -6.93
N TYR A 95 -3.46 -2.80 -6.87
CA TYR A 95 -2.11 -3.39 -6.79
C TYR A 95 -1.16 -2.96 -7.93
N LYS A 96 -1.68 -2.52 -9.09
CA LYS A 96 -0.86 -2.01 -10.19
C LYS A 96 -0.15 -0.70 -9.83
N ALA A 97 -0.68 0.09 -8.90
CA ALA A 97 -0.01 1.30 -8.41
C ALA A 97 1.31 0.93 -7.70
N ALA A 98 1.30 -0.09 -6.83
CA ALA A 98 2.52 -0.61 -6.22
C ALA A 98 3.52 -1.10 -7.28
N LYS A 99 3.03 -1.80 -8.32
CA LYS A 99 3.85 -2.28 -9.44
C LYS A 99 4.53 -1.14 -10.22
N MET A 100 3.91 0.03 -10.34
CA MET A 100 4.53 1.18 -11.02
C MET A 100 5.73 1.75 -10.28
N LEU A 101 5.85 1.50 -8.97
CA LEU A 101 6.96 1.97 -8.15
C LEU A 101 8.11 0.95 -8.14
N LEU A 102 7.95 -0.20 -8.80
CA LEU A 102 8.96 -1.26 -8.89
C LEU A 102 10.27 -0.75 -9.47
N ASP A 103 11.39 -1.06 -8.78
CA ASP A 103 12.75 -0.65 -9.14
C ASP A 103 12.92 0.88 -9.24
N THR A 104 12.02 1.66 -8.64
CA THR A 104 12.15 3.11 -8.50
C THR A 104 12.63 3.49 -7.09
N PRO A 105 13.15 4.72 -6.87
CA PRO A 105 13.45 5.21 -5.53
C PRO A 105 12.26 5.29 -4.56
N PHE A 106 11.03 5.09 -5.06
CA PHE A 106 9.78 5.10 -4.30
C PHE A 106 9.29 3.68 -3.94
N GLU A 107 10.07 2.63 -4.24
CA GLU A 107 9.83 1.27 -3.73
C GLU A 107 9.79 1.28 -2.20
N GLY A 108 8.67 0.82 -1.63
CA GLY A 108 8.41 0.86 -0.19
C GLY A 108 7.82 2.17 0.32
N SER A 109 7.35 3.08 -0.55
CA SER A 109 6.71 4.34 -0.14
C SER A 109 5.36 4.12 0.53
N TYR A 110 4.98 5.05 1.41
CA TYR A 110 3.62 5.09 1.94
C TYR A 110 2.69 5.47 0.79
N MET A 111 1.58 4.75 0.65
CA MET A 111 0.54 5.08 -0.29
C MET A 111 -0.71 5.43 0.51
N THR A 112 -1.60 6.27 -0.03
CA THR A 112 -2.91 6.56 0.56
C THR A 112 -3.85 7.15 -0.48
N ASP A 113 -5.17 7.09 -0.24
CA ASP A 113 -6.14 7.84 -1.02
C ASP A 113 -6.33 9.25 -0.45
N ALA A 114 -6.63 10.21 -1.32
CA ALA A 114 -6.80 11.61 -0.90
C ALA A 114 -8.04 11.82 -0.01
N ILE A 115 -9.11 11.06 -0.25
CA ILE A 115 -10.38 11.14 0.49
C ILE A 115 -10.88 9.71 0.66
N LYS A 116 -11.08 9.28 1.91
CA LYS A 116 -11.63 7.94 2.24
C LYS A 116 -13.06 8.04 2.74
N ASN A 117 -13.83 6.99 2.50
CA ASN A 117 -15.23 6.84 2.93
C ASN A 117 -16.13 7.99 2.47
N PHE A 118 -15.85 8.55 1.29
CA PHE A 118 -16.74 9.49 0.65
C PHE A 118 -17.77 8.69 -0.17
N PRO A 119 -19.06 8.72 0.18
CA PRO A 119 -20.07 8.00 -0.58
C PRO A 119 -20.18 8.64 -1.97
N GLU A 120 -19.75 7.94 -3.01
CA GLU A 120 -20.03 8.38 -4.38
C GLU A 120 -21.53 8.27 -4.67
N THR A 121 -22.09 9.30 -5.31
CA THR A 121 -23.43 9.19 -5.86
C THR A 121 -23.43 8.14 -6.97
N LYS A 122 -24.29 7.12 -6.85
CA LYS A 122 -24.46 6.09 -7.87
C LYS A 122 -24.69 6.74 -9.23
N ALA A 123 -23.78 6.52 -10.18
CA ALA A 123 -24.00 6.89 -11.56
C ALA A 123 -25.25 6.14 -12.07
N ARG A 124 -26.30 6.88 -12.44
CA ARG A 124 -27.42 6.30 -13.17
C ARG A 124 -26.92 5.99 -14.58
N LEU A 125 -26.86 4.71 -14.92
CA LEU A 125 -26.76 4.29 -16.31
C LEU A 125 -28.05 4.75 -17.00
N HIS A 126 -27.91 5.68 -17.95
CA HIS A 126 -28.96 6.08 -18.89
C HIS A 126 -28.81 5.25 -20.17
#